data_AF-A0ABD1RD86-F1
#
_entry.id   AF-A0ABD1RD86-F1
#
_cell.length_a   1.000
_cell.length_b   1.000
_cell.length_c   1.000
_cell.angle_alpha   90.00
_cell.angle_beta   90.00
_cell.angle_gamma   90.00
#
_symmetry.space_group_name_H-M   'P 1'
#
loop_
_entity.id
_entity.type
_entity.pdbx_description
1 polymer ?
#
loop_
_entity_poly.entity_id
_entity_poly.type
_entity_poly.pdbx_seq_one_letter_code
_entity_poly.pdbx_strand_id
1 'polypeptide(L)'
;MLLPNKYILHRWTKNVKIGAVNDGTACLSLDEGSSQSLMARHEMLTHKASLLVDDASLTNDRSNFLLSKFDKLCIKLKDIDDSGTVGMSKNRSSSREETQVLCDPNAVRTKGCGKRLKSSKEKALTKSTRQCRACGVNGHHKRTCLKLQ
;
A
#
# COMPACT_ATOMS: atom_id res chain seq x y z
N MET A 1 11.82 -37.27 0.32
CA MET A 1 10.63 -37.84 0.98
C MET A 1 9.43 -36.97 0.65
N LEU A 2 8.47 -37.49 -0.13
CA LEU A 2 7.25 -36.75 -0.46
C LEU A 2 6.18 -37.12 0.57
N LEU A 3 5.56 -36.12 1.19
CA LEU A 3 4.48 -36.37 2.13
C LEU A 3 3.21 -36.78 1.36
N PRO A 4 2.38 -37.68 1.91
CA PRO A 4 1.11 -38.06 1.28
C PRO A 4 0.14 -36.88 1.17
N ASN A 5 -0.48 -36.72 -0.01
CA ASN A 5 -1.45 -35.64 -0.27
C ASN A 5 -2.59 -35.58 0.76
N LYS A 6 -3.05 -36.73 1.25
CA LYS A 6 -4.09 -36.80 2.27
C LYS A 6 -3.67 -36.10 3.56
N TYR A 7 -2.40 -36.22 3.97
CA TYR A 7 -1.88 -35.57 5.17
C TYR A 7 -1.82 -34.05 5.00
N ILE A 8 -1.39 -33.57 3.83
CA ILE A 8 -1.32 -32.13 3.52
C ILE A 8 -2.73 -31.52 3.56
N LEU A 9 -3.69 -32.13 2.86
CA LEU A 9 -5.10 -31.71 2.86
C LEU A 9 -5.66 -31.64 4.27
N HIS A 10 -5.53 -32.71 5.06
CA HIS A 10 -6.08 -32.76 6.41
C HIS A 10 -5.49 -31.71 7.34
N ARG A 11 -4.20 -31.42 7.19
CA ARG A 11 -3.52 -30.40 7.99
C ARG A 11 -3.98 -28.99 7.60
N TRP A 12 -4.18 -28.74 6.31
CA TRP A 12 -4.59 -27.44 5.78
C TRP A 12 -6.06 -27.14 6.07
N THR A 13 -6.92 -28.16 6.13
CA THR A 13 -8.36 -28.01 6.42
C THR A 13 -8.74 -28.19 7.90
N LYS A 14 -7.78 -28.52 8.78
CA LYS A 14 -8.04 -28.91 10.19
C LYS A 14 -8.86 -27.88 10.99
N ASN A 15 -8.70 -26.59 10.71
CA ASN A 15 -9.39 -25.51 11.43
C ASN A 15 -10.33 -24.70 10.53
N VAL A 16 -10.60 -25.18 9.31
CA VAL A 16 -11.58 -24.53 8.42
C VAL A 16 -12.96 -24.83 8.98
N LYS A 17 -13.69 -23.79 9.41
CA LYS A 17 -15.10 -23.93 9.77
C LYS A 17 -15.85 -24.36 8.51
N ILE A 18 -16.32 -25.61 8.47
CA ILE A 18 -17.23 -26.11 7.43
C ILE A 18 -18.62 -25.55 7.74
N GLY A 19 -18.77 -24.24 7.55
CA GLY A 19 -20.08 -23.62 7.36
C GLY A 19 -20.23 -23.37 5.86
N ALA A 20 -21.40 -23.64 5.30
CA ALA A 20 -21.71 -23.25 3.93
C ALA A 20 -21.55 -21.72 3.80
N VAL A 21 -20.41 -21.28 3.27
CA VAL A 21 -20.28 -19.95 2.72
C VAL A 21 -21.04 -20.00 1.43
N ASN A 22 -22.27 -19.46 1.44
CA ASN A 22 -23.00 -19.25 0.21
C ASN A 22 -22.23 -18.19 -0.60
N ASP A 23 -21.33 -18.63 -1.48
CA ASP A 23 -20.77 -17.84 -2.58
C ASP A 23 -21.82 -17.63 -3.69
N GLY A 24 -23.06 -17.35 -3.28
CA GLY A 24 -24.08 -16.82 -4.16
C GLY A 24 -24.17 -15.35 -3.83
N THR A 25 -23.84 -14.51 -4.81
CA THR A 25 -24.22 -13.09 -4.89
C THR A 25 -25.37 -12.83 -3.94
N ALA A 26 -25.09 -12.19 -2.81
CA ALA A 26 -26.12 -11.71 -1.91
C ALA A 26 -26.84 -10.59 -2.67
N CYS A 27 -27.73 -10.99 -3.58
CA CYS A 27 -28.90 -10.23 -3.93
C CYS A 27 -29.61 -10.01 -2.60
N LEU A 28 -29.31 -8.88 -1.97
CA LEU A 28 -30.10 -8.34 -0.88
C LEU A 28 -31.45 -7.95 -1.48
N SER A 29 -32.28 -8.96 -1.75
CA SER A 29 -33.71 -8.82 -1.72
C SER A 29 -34.07 -8.56 -0.26
N LEU A 30 -33.82 -7.33 0.21
CA LEU A 30 -34.35 -6.90 1.49
C LEU A 30 -35.81 -6.54 1.22
N ASP A 31 -36.68 -7.41 1.73
CA ASP A 31 -38.06 -7.09 2.05
C ASP A 31 -38.14 -5.68 2.66
N GLU A 32 -38.92 -4.84 1.99
CA GLU A 32 -39.20 -3.44 2.26
C GLU A 32 -40.01 -3.33 3.57
N GLY A 33 -39.42 -3.63 4.72
CA GLY A 33 -40.19 -3.63 5.96
C GLY A 33 -39.42 -3.83 7.26
N SER A 34 -38.20 -4.39 7.24
CA SER A 34 -37.42 -4.57 8.46
C SER A 34 -36.42 -3.44 8.61
N SER A 35 -36.58 -2.66 9.68
CA SER A 35 -35.63 -1.65 10.16
C SER A 35 -34.20 -2.19 10.02
N GLN A 36 -33.46 -1.78 8.98
CA GLN A 36 -32.13 -2.32 8.71
C GLN A 36 -31.27 -2.15 9.97
N SER A 37 -30.78 -3.28 10.50
CA SER A 37 -29.80 -3.31 11.58
C SER A 37 -28.68 -2.31 11.29
N LEU A 38 -28.15 -1.67 12.34
CA LEU A 38 -26.99 -0.78 12.24
C LEU A 38 -25.88 -1.40 11.37
N MET A 39 -25.64 -2.71 11.55
CA MET A 39 -24.62 -3.44 10.80
C MET A 39 -24.98 -3.58 9.31
N ALA A 40 -26.24 -3.86 8.98
CA ALA A 40 -26.68 -3.95 7.58
C ALA A 40 -26.55 -2.60 6.85
N ARG A 41 -26.89 -1.50 7.54
CA ARG A 41 -26.68 -0.14 7.00
C ARG A 41 -25.20 0.16 6.79
N HIS A 42 -24.36 -0.18 7.78
CA HIS A 42 -22.92 0.03 7.71
C HIS A 42 -22.29 -0.76 6.55
N GLU A 43 -22.65 -2.04 6.39
CA GLU A 43 -22.17 -2.90 5.31
C GLU A 43 -22.50 -2.32 3.93
N MET A 44 -23.76 -1.95 3.71
CA MET A 44 -24.21 -1.37 2.45
C MET A 44 -23.45 -0.07 2.09
N LEU A 45 -23.31 0.84 3.07
CA LEU A 45 -22.59 2.10 2.87
C LEU A 45 -21.11 1.86 2.58
N THR A 46 -20.48 0.95 3.33
CA THR A 46 -19.06 0.63 3.17
C THR A 46 -18.78 0.00 1.81
N HIS A 47 -19.60 -0.97 1.38
CA HIS A 47 -19.46 -1.59 0.06
C HIS A 47 -19.59 -0.57 -1.08
N LYS A 48 -20.53 0.36 -0.97
CA LYS A 48 -20.68 1.41 -2.00
C LYS A 48 -19.53 2.42 -1.98
N ALA A 49 -19.03 2.76 -0.79
CA ALA A 49 -17.89 3.64 -0.64
C ALA A 49 -16.60 3.00 -1.18
N SER A 50 -16.37 1.70 -0.94
CA SER A 50 -15.16 1.02 -1.43
C SER A 50 -15.10 1.02 -2.95
N LEU A 51 -16.21 0.74 -3.64
CA LEU A 51 -16.26 0.80 -5.12
C LEU A 51 -15.90 2.18 -5.66
N LEU A 52 -16.35 3.25 -4.99
CA LEU A 52 -16.02 4.63 -5.38
C LEU A 52 -14.55 4.97 -5.11
N VAL A 53 -14.01 4.53 -3.97
CA VAL A 53 -12.61 4.74 -3.61
C VAL A 53 -11.70 4.01 -4.61
N ASP A 54 -12.03 2.77 -4.95
CA ASP A 54 -11.28 1.97 -5.92
C ASP A 54 -11.22 2.67 -7.29
N ASP A 55 -12.36 3.13 -7.83
CA ASP A 55 -12.37 3.86 -9.11
C ASP A 55 -11.67 5.23 -9.04
N ALA A 56 -11.89 5.98 -7.96
CA ALA A 56 -11.29 7.30 -7.82
C ALA A 56 -9.77 7.25 -7.63
N SER A 57 -9.25 6.17 -7.03
CA SER A 57 -7.82 5.95 -6.79
C SER A 57 -7.00 5.83 -8.08
N LEU A 58 -7.64 5.57 -9.22
CA LEU A 58 -6.97 5.40 -10.51
C LEU A 58 -6.28 6.69 -11.01
N THR A 59 -6.74 7.87 -10.58
CA THR A 59 -6.15 9.16 -10.98
C THR A 59 -6.22 10.19 -9.86
N ASN A 60 -5.22 11.07 -9.80
CA ASN A 60 -5.15 12.12 -8.78
C ASN A 60 -6.35 13.08 -8.84
N ASP A 61 -6.80 13.43 -10.06
CA ASP A 61 -7.94 14.34 -10.26
C ASP A 61 -9.25 13.74 -9.71
N ARG A 62 -9.51 12.45 -9.98
CA ARG A 62 -10.68 11.74 -9.44
C ARG A 62 -10.61 11.60 -7.93
N SER A 63 -9.42 11.30 -7.38
CA SER A 63 -9.19 11.23 -5.94
C SER A 63 -9.49 12.55 -5.24
N ASN A 64 -8.97 13.67 -5.77
CA ASN A 64 -9.23 15.01 -5.24
C ASN A 64 -10.72 15.40 -5.33
N PHE A 65 -11.37 15.05 -6.45
CA PHE A 65 -12.81 15.27 -6.61
C PHE A 65 -13.63 14.52 -5.56
N LEU A 66 -13.33 13.23 -5.34
CA LEU A 66 -14.06 12.41 -4.37
C LEU A 66 -13.84 12.90 -2.94
N LEU A 67 -12.60 13.24 -2.57
CA LEU A 67 -12.27 13.86 -1.28
C LEU A 67 -13.11 15.11 -1.01
N SER A 68 -13.16 16.05 -1.97
CA SER A 68 -13.97 17.27 -1.83
C SER A 68 -15.46 16.99 -1.65
N LYS A 69 -15.98 15.90 -2.24
CA LYS A 69 -17.38 15.49 -2.06
C LYS A 69 -17.59 14.87 -0.70
N PHE A 70 -16.67 14.05 -0.19
CA PHE A 70 -16.74 13.51 1.16
C PHE A 70 -16.70 14.60 2.22
N ASP A 71 -15.85 15.61 2.10
CA ASP A 71 -15.82 16.74 3.05
C ASP A 71 -17.19 17.43 3.15
N LYS A 72 -17.83 17.68 2.00
CA LYS A 72 -19.17 18.27 1.94
C LYS A 72 -20.24 17.38 2.56
N LEU A 73 -20.14 16.07 2.38
CA LEU A 73 -21.06 15.11 3.00
C LEU A 73 -20.87 15.04 4.52
N CYS A 74 -19.63 15.06 5.00
CA CYS A 74 -19.32 15.09 6.43
C CYS A 74 -19.91 16.33 7.12
N ILE A 75 -19.85 17.50 6.49
CA ILE A 75 -20.48 18.73 7.02
C ILE A 75 -21.99 18.54 7.12
N LYS A 76 -22.63 18.09 6.04
CA LYS A 76 -24.09 17.88 6.01
C LYS A 76 -24.58 16.87 7.05
N LEU A 77 -23.80 15.81 7.32
CA LEU A 77 -24.15 14.83 8.34
C LEU A 77 -24.11 15.43 9.75
N LYS A 78 -23.14 16.30 10.05
CA LYS A 78 -23.08 17.04 11.31
C LYS A 78 -24.27 17.99 11.48
N ASP A 79 -24.71 18.63 10.40
CA ASP A 79 -25.89 19.52 10.43
C ASP A 79 -27.19 18.76 10.76
N ILE A 80 -27.30 17.50 10.31
CA ILE A 80 -28.44 16.64 10.64
C ILE A 80 -28.47 16.35 12.15
N ASP A 81 -27.31 16.05 12.75
CA ASP A 81 -27.19 15.76 14.19
C ASP A 81 -27.43 17.00 15.07
N ASP A 82 -26.95 18.19 14.64
CA ASP A 82 -27.12 19.46 15.38
C ASP A 82 -28.59 19.98 15.33
N SER A 83 -29.41 19.57 14.35
CA SER A 83 -30.83 19.99 14.27
C SER A 83 -31.76 19.30 15.30
N GLY A 84 -31.29 18.23 15.96
CA GLY A 84 -32.10 17.38 16.83
C GLY A 84 -31.89 17.56 18.34
N THR A 85 -30.93 18.37 18.80
CA THR A 85 -30.58 18.44 20.23
C THR A 85 -30.41 19.87 20.75
N VAL A 86 -31.40 20.32 21.52
CA VAL A 86 -31.24 21.45 22.44
C VAL A 86 -30.30 20.99 23.56
N GLY A 87 -29.08 21.53 23.56
CA GLY A 87 -28.22 21.63 24.73
C GLY A 87 -27.49 20.35 25.15
N MET A 88 -26.25 20.18 24.68
CA MET A 88 -25.17 19.75 25.57
C MET A 88 -23.81 20.22 25.03
N SER A 89 -23.01 20.75 25.94
CA SER A 89 -21.74 21.47 25.76
C SER A 89 -20.78 20.89 24.71
N LYS A 90 -20.38 21.73 23.74
CA LYS A 90 -19.26 21.48 22.82
C LYS A 90 -17.94 21.56 23.61
N ASN A 91 -17.49 20.45 24.17
CA ASN A 91 -16.09 20.28 24.54
C ASN A 91 -15.28 20.23 23.25
N ARG A 92 -14.64 21.34 22.90
CA ARG A 92 -13.62 21.41 21.84
C ARG A 92 -12.37 20.68 22.35
N SER A 93 -12.38 19.35 22.32
CA SER A 93 -11.11 18.62 22.27
C SER A 93 -10.55 18.87 20.88
N SER A 94 -9.51 19.70 20.80
CA SER A 94 -8.63 19.76 19.64
C SER A 94 -7.88 18.42 19.54
N SER A 95 -8.59 17.37 19.14
CA SER A 95 -7.95 16.16 18.66
C SER A 95 -7.26 16.58 17.37
N ARG A 96 -5.93 16.76 17.43
CA ARG A 96 -5.12 16.81 16.22
C ARG A 96 -5.55 15.60 15.39
N GLU A 97 -6.13 15.84 14.23
CA GLU A 97 -6.34 14.81 13.21
C GLU A 97 -4.94 14.34 12.82
N GLU A 98 -4.45 13.34 13.55
CA GLU A 98 -3.25 12.61 13.19
C GLU A 98 -3.65 11.76 11.99
N THR A 99 -3.65 12.39 10.81
CA THR A 99 -3.73 11.69 9.52
C THR A 99 -2.57 10.72 9.50
N GLN A 100 -2.85 9.45 9.84
CA GLN A 100 -1.89 8.37 9.67
C GLN A 100 -1.64 8.26 8.16
N VAL A 101 -0.54 8.84 7.70
CA VAL A 101 -0.11 8.72 6.32
C VAL A 101 0.35 7.29 6.13
N LEU A 102 -0.53 6.47 5.55
CA LEU A 102 -0.17 5.13 5.10
C LEU A 102 0.73 5.30 3.87
N CYS A 103 2.04 5.23 4.07
CA CYS A 103 2.99 5.24 2.98
C CYS A 103 2.95 3.90 2.23
N ASP A 104 3.16 3.95 0.92
CA ASP A 104 3.38 2.75 0.12
C ASP A 104 4.53 1.92 0.71
N PRO A 105 4.41 0.58 0.70
CA PRO A 105 5.52 -0.28 1.10
C PRO A 105 6.74 0.02 0.22
N ASN A 106 7.91 0.11 0.86
CA ASN A 106 9.17 0.30 0.14
C ASN A 106 9.30 -0.72 -0.99
N ALA A 107 9.61 -0.24 -2.19
CA ALA A 107 9.82 -1.10 -3.35
C ALA A 107 10.80 -2.23 -2.99
N VAL A 108 10.33 -3.47 -3.08
CA VAL A 108 11.14 -4.66 -2.79
C VAL A 108 12.24 -4.74 -3.84
N ARG A 109 13.47 -4.41 -3.45
CA ARG A 109 14.63 -4.62 -4.32
C ARG A 109 14.81 -6.12 -4.54
N THR A 110 14.88 -6.54 -5.79
CA THR A 110 15.21 -7.93 -6.14
C THR A 110 16.54 -8.33 -5.50
N LYS A 111 16.67 -9.62 -5.15
CA LYS A 111 17.91 -10.16 -4.58
C LYS A 111 19.08 -9.83 -5.52
N GLY A 112 20.16 -9.25 -4.96
CA GLY A 112 21.36 -8.88 -5.72
C GLY A 112 21.46 -7.39 -6.12
N CYS A 113 20.46 -6.56 -5.81
CA CYS A 113 20.49 -5.13 -6.14
C CYS A 113 21.34 -4.26 -5.17
N GLY A 114 22.06 -4.89 -4.23
CA GLY A 114 23.04 -4.24 -3.36
C GLY A 114 24.41 -4.13 -4.01
N LYS A 115 25.24 -3.15 -3.60
CA LYS A 115 26.64 -3.08 -4.05
C LYS A 115 27.33 -4.40 -3.68
N ARG A 116 27.85 -5.12 -4.68
CA ARG A 116 28.62 -6.34 -4.47
C ARG A 116 29.77 -6.06 -3.50
N LEU A 117 29.94 -6.92 -2.49
CA LEU A 117 31.13 -6.87 -1.63
C LEU A 117 32.36 -7.11 -2.49
N LYS A 118 33.23 -6.10 -2.58
CA LYS A 118 34.51 -6.22 -3.27
C LYS A 118 35.46 -7.09 -2.45
N SER A 119 36.16 -8.01 -3.11
CA SER A 119 37.24 -8.78 -2.49
C SER A 119 38.36 -7.83 -2.00
N SER A 120 39.13 -8.23 -0.98
CA SER A 120 40.32 -7.51 -0.53
C SER A 120 41.28 -7.20 -1.70
N LYS A 121 41.39 -8.12 -2.66
CA LYS A 121 42.17 -7.92 -3.90
C LYS A 121 41.62 -6.79 -4.77
N GLU A 122 40.30 -6.75 -4.96
CA GLU A 122 39.64 -5.70 -5.76
C GLU A 122 39.71 -4.33 -5.07
N LYS A 123 39.60 -4.28 -3.74
CA LYS A 123 39.78 -3.05 -2.96
C LYS A 123 41.21 -2.51 -3.11
N ALA A 124 42.21 -3.40 -3.14
CA ALA A 124 43.60 -3.02 -3.39
C ALA A 124 43.83 -2.47 -4.82
N LEU A 125 43.15 -3.02 -5.83
CA LEU A 125 43.28 -2.63 -7.24
C LEU A 125 42.57 -1.31 -7.61
N THR A 126 41.62 -0.83 -6.79
CA THR A 126 40.86 0.40 -7.10
C THR A 126 41.68 1.69 -7.05
N LYS A 127 42.90 1.64 -6.48
CA LYS A 127 43.89 2.68 -6.74
C LYS A 127 44.60 2.25 -8.02
N SER A 128 44.32 2.93 -9.14
CA SER A 128 44.92 2.64 -10.44
C SER A 128 46.47 2.71 -10.38
N THR A 129 47.10 1.61 -9.99
CA THR A 129 48.55 1.35 -10.10
C THR A 129 48.95 1.06 -11.55
N ARG A 130 47.98 1.07 -12.46
CA ARG A 130 48.23 0.82 -13.87
C ARG A 130 48.92 2.04 -14.49
N GLN A 131 50.21 1.89 -14.71
CA GLN A 131 51.03 2.83 -15.45
C GLN A 131 50.66 2.79 -16.93
N CYS A 132 50.57 3.98 -17.54
CA CYS A 132 50.47 4.08 -18.98
C CYS A 132 51.75 3.55 -19.62
N ARG A 133 51.64 2.57 -20.53
CA ARG A 133 52.81 2.00 -21.24
C ARG A 133 53.54 2.99 -22.15
N ALA A 134 52.96 4.16 -22.42
CA ALA A 134 53.57 5.18 -23.27
C ALA A 134 54.35 6.23 -22.48
N CYS A 135 53.80 6.72 -21.35
CA CYS A 135 54.41 7.80 -20.58
C CYS A 135 54.81 7.41 -19.16
N GLY A 136 54.52 6.18 -18.72
CA GLY A 136 54.81 5.67 -17.37
C GLY A 136 53.93 6.23 -16.25
N VAL A 137 53.07 7.21 -16.54
CA VAL A 137 52.24 7.88 -15.53
C VAL A 137 50.97 7.06 -15.23
N ASN A 138 50.60 7.00 -13.95
CA ASN A 138 49.38 6.36 -13.48
C ASN A 138 48.13 7.20 -13.79
N GLY A 139 46.98 6.54 -13.93
CA GLY A 139 45.68 7.21 -14.01
C GLY A 139 45.09 7.36 -15.41
N HIS A 140 45.75 6.84 -16.45
CA HIS A 140 45.19 6.79 -17.80
C HIS A 140 45.72 5.61 -18.63
N HIS A 141 45.06 5.29 -19.75
CA HIS A 141 45.48 4.22 -20.67
C HIS A 141 46.36 4.77 -21.80
N LYS A 142 47.18 3.92 -22.45
CA LYS A 142 47.88 4.25 -23.71
C LYS A 142 46.98 4.91 -24.78
N ARG A 143 45.70 4.54 -24.85
CA ARG A 143 44.74 5.07 -25.85
C ARG A 143 44.24 6.48 -25.51
N THR A 144 44.36 6.88 -24.25
CA THR A 144 43.94 8.18 -23.73
C THR A 144 45.17 8.97 -23.24
N CYS A 145 46.34 8.67 -23.80
CA CYS A 145 47.60 9.28 -23.40
C CYS A 145 47.87 10.52 -24.25
N LEU A 146 47.90 11.68 -23.61
CA LEU A 146 48.16 12.97 -24.28
C LEU A 146 49.58 13.07 -24.87
N LYS A 147 50.53 12.20 -24.45
CA LYS A 147 51.87 12.11 -25.07
C LYS A 147 51.89 11.33 -26.40
N LEU A 148 50.79 10.67 -26.75
CA LEU A 148 50.63 9.93 -28.01
C LEU A 148 49.62 10.59 -28.97
N GLN A 149 48.99 11.69 -28.57
CA GLN A 149 48.38 12.63 -29.51
C GLN A 149 49.46 13.57 -30.02
#